data_AF-A0A2K0UDX5-F1
#
_entry.id   AF-A0A2K0UDX5-F1
#
_cell.length_a   1.000
_cell.length_b   1.000
_cell.length_c   1.000
_cell.angle_alpha   90.00
_cell.angle_beta   90.00
_cell.angle_gamma   90.00
#
_symmetry.space_group_name_H-M   'P 1'
#
loop_
_entity.id
_entity.type
_entity.pdbx_description
1 polymer ?
#
loop_
_entity_poly.entity_id
_entity_poly.type
_entity_poly.pdbx_seq_one_letter_code
_entity_poly.pdbx_strand_id
1 'polypeptide(L)'
;MAADVKLPWIAAEEDTGPFVKALVQEEPGTNLIAYREWATLREMVGAFQNASQTKSEVVVAPRDEANEFLPPDLKLEVDEGFLYFEEFGYEGRDDPTVVHPRQLKTPPELDTMEQYFRKVDFSRIFSS
;
A
#
# COMPACT_ATOMS: atom_id res chain seq x y z
N MET A 1 10.09 -1.83 -10.01
CA MET A 1 9.45 -0.65 -9.42
C MET A 1 10.49 0.28 -8.82
N ALA A 2 10.54 1.53 -9.29
CA ALA A 2 11.42 2.54 -8.69
C ALA A 2 11.00 2.84 -7.24
N ALA A 3 11.98 2.99 -6.35
CA ALA A 3 11.75 3.18 -4.91
C ALA A 3 10.96 4.45 -4.54
N ASP A 4 10.92 5.42 -5.46
CA ASP A 4 10.34 6.74 -5.24
C ASP A 4 8.92 6.88 -5.84
N VAL A 5 8.37 5.80 -6.42
CA VAL A 5 6.96 5.75 -6.82
C VAL A 5 6.10 5.67 -5.55
N LYS A 6 5.08 6.53 -5.47
CA LYS A 6 4.12 6.48 -4.37
C LYS A 6 3.03 5.45 -4.63
N LEU A 7 2.68 4.71 -3.59
CA LEU A 7 1.67 3.67 -3.60
C LEU A 7 0.71 3.88 -2.43
N PRO A 8 -0.56 3.45 -2.57
CA PRO A 8 -1.45 3.34 -1.43
C PRO A 8 -0.96 2.24 -0.49
N TRP A 9 -0.92 2.55 0.80
CA TRP A 9 -0.71 1.58 1.85
C TRP A 9 -1.93 1.52 2.77
N ILE A 10 -2.35 0.31 3.14
CA ILE A 10 -3.53 0.07 3.96
C ILE A 10 -3.28 -1.04 4.99
N ALA A 11 -3.72 -0.85 6.22
CA ALA A 11 -3.85 -1.92 7.21
C ALA A 11 -5.22 -2.57 7.02
N ALA A 12 -5.29 -3.59 6.17
CA ALA A 12 -6.56 -4.13 5.68
C ALA A 12 -7.57 -4.48 6.78
N GLU A 13 -7.13 -5.07 7.89
CA GLU A 13 -8.00 -5.47 9.01
C GLU A 13 -8.54 -4.27 9.82
N GLU A 14 -7.80 -3.16 9.90
CA GLU A 14 -8.18 -1.97 10.66
C GLU A 14 -8.95 -0.95 9.81
N ASP A 15 -8.54 -0.77 8.56
CA ASP A 15 -8.91 0.39 7.74
C ASP A 15 -10.08 0.12 6.79
N THR A 16 -10.24 -1.13 6.33
CA THR A 16 -11.26 -1.46 5.32
C THR A 16 -12.67 -1.19 5.85
N GLY A 17 -12.96 -1.57 7.10
CA GLY A 17 -14.27 -1.35 7.72
C GLY A 17 -14.67 0.13 7.77
N PRO A 18 -13.85 1.02 8.34
CA PRO A 18 -14.06 2.47 8.30
C PRO A 18 -14.25 3.03 6.88
N PHE A 19 -13.44 2.60 5.91
CA PHE A 19 -13.60 3.05 4.52
C PHE A 19 -14.91 2.59 3.89
N VAL A 20 -15.30 1.32 4.09
CA VAL A 20 -16.60 0.82 3.61
C VAL A 20 -17.74 1.59 4.25
N LYS A 21 -17.66 1.88 5.56
CA LYS A 21 -18.66 2.68 6.27
C LYS A 21 -18.77 4.10 5.69
N ALA A 22 -17.66 4.73 5.33
CA ALA A 22 -17.68 6.04 4.68
C ALA A 22 -18.26 5.95 3.26
N LEU A 23 -17.86 4.93 2.49
CA LEU A 23 -18.29 4.72 1.11
C LEU A 23 -19.81 4.53 0.99
N VAL A 24 -20.47 3.84 1.95
CA VAL A 24 -21.94 3.68 1.92
C VAL A 24 -22.72 4.97 2.16
N GLN A 25 -22.06 6.06 2.57
CA GLN A 25 -22.66 7.40 2.69
C GLN A 25 -22.45 8.27 1.44
N GLU A 26 -21.63 7.79 0.50
CA GLU A 26 -21.41 8.44 -0.79
C GLU A 26 -22.51 8.09 -1.80
N GLU A 27 -22.50 8.78 -2.93
CA GLU A 27 -23.39 8.44 -4.03
C GLU A 27 -23.04 7.06 -4.64
N PRO A 28 -24.03 6.30 -5.13
CA PRO A 28 -23.78 5.06 -5.84
C PRO A 28 -22.82 5.25 -7.02
N GLY A 29 -21.88 4.32 -7.19
CA GLY A 29 -20.87 4.38 -8.25
C GLY A 29 -19.60 5.16 -7.90
N THR A 30 -19.46 5.62 -6.65
CA THR A 30 -18.20 6.18 -6.15
C THR A 30 -17.06 5.15 -6.20
N ASN A 31 -16.02 5.41 -6.99
CA ASN A 31 -14.82 4.57 -7.09
C ASN A 31 -13.74 5.05 -6.11
N LEU A 32 -13.85 4.61 -4.85
CA LEU A 32 -12.89 4.98 -3.79
C LEU A 32 -11.61 4.15 -3.88
N ILE A 33 -10.46 4.82 -3.89
CA ILE A 33 -9.16 4.20 -3.59
C ILE A 33 -8.87 4.31 -2.09
N ALA A 34 -9.07 3.20 -1.37
CA ALA A 34 -8.89 3.19 0.09
C ALA A 34 -7.41 3.03 0.48
N TYR A 35 -6.89 3.98 1.25
CA TYR A 35 -5.54 3.93 1.79
C TYR A 35 -5.41 4.76 3.07
N ARG A 36 -4.51 4.33 3.95
CA ARG A 36 -4.11 5.05 5.15
C ARG A 36 -3.08 6.13 4.83
N GLU A 37 -2.05 5.75 4.07
CA GLU A 37 -1.00 6.65 3.63
C GLU A 37 -0.67 6.43 2.16
N TRP A 38 -0.29 7.52 1.48
CA TRP A 38 0.19 7.51 0.11
C TRP A 38 1.69 7.77 0.10
N ALA A 39 2.46 6.69 0.03
CA ALA A 39 3.86 6.68 0.42
C ALA A 39 4.75 5.97 -0.60
N THR A 40 6.00 6.38 -0.66
CA THR A 40 7.07 5.68 -1.37
C THR A 40 7.53 4.44 -0.62
N LEU A 41 8.20 3.50 -1.29
CA LEU A 41 8.80 2.34 -0.62
C LEU A 41 9.78 2.77 0.48
N ARG A 42 10.50 3.89 0.29
CA ARG A 42 11.43 4.43 1.29
C ARG A 42 10.70 4.92 2.55
N GLU A 43 9.59 5.63 2.37
CA GLU A 43 8.75 6.09 3.50
C GLU A 43 8.14 4.90 4.26
N MET A 44 7.66 3.87 3.55
CA MET A 44 7.15 2.63 4.16
C MET A 44 8.22 1.90 4.98
N VAL A 45 9.41 1.68 4.40
CA VAL A 45 10.55 1.04 5.10
C VAL A 45 11.04 1.89 6.27
N GLY A 46 11.03 3.22 6.13
CA GLY A 46 11.35 4.14 7.23
C GLY A 46 10.39 4.02 8.40
N ALA A 47 9.08 3.99 8.13
CA ALA A 47 8.06 3.77 9.16
C ALA A 47 8.24 2.42 9.87
N PHE A 48 8.52 1.35 9.11
CA PHE A 48 8.80 0.03 9.66
C PHE A 48 10.06 0.03 10.55
N GLN A 49 11.16 0.63 10.08
CA GLN A 49 12.41 0.72 10.84
C GLN A 49 12.22 1.50 12.15
N ASN A 50 11.50 2.62 12.10
CA ASN A 50 11.21 3.42 13.29
C ASN A 50 10.35 2.66 14.31
N ALA A 51 9.35 1.91 13.84
CA ALA A 51 8.47 1.15 14.71
C ALA A 51 9.15 -0.09 15.32
N SER A 52 9.89 -0.85 14.51
CA SER A 52 10.50 -2.13 14.91
C SER A 52 11.90 -1.98 15.53
N GLN A 53 12.52 -0.81 15.39
CA GLN A 53 13.94 -0.57 15.72
C GLN A 53 14.90 -1.52 14.97
N THR A 54 14.44 -2.12 13.86
CA THR A 54 15.23 -3.04 13.03
C THR A 54 15.79 -2.29 11.83
N LYS A 55 17.12 -2.31 11.67
CA LYS A 55 17.79 -1.67 10.53
C LYS A 55 17.28 -2.28 9.22
N SER A 56 16.74 -1.44 8.36
CA SER A 56 16.05 -1.86 7.13
C SER A 56 16.41 -0.92 5.97
N GLU A 57 16.47 -1.46 4.76
CA GLU A 57 16.74 -0.68 3.55
C GLU A 57 15.91 -1.15 2.37
N VAL A 58 15.72 -0.25 1.40
CA VAL A 58 15.08 -0.60 0.12
C VAL A 58 16.17 -1.12 -0.82
N VAL A 59 16.08 -2.40 -1.20
CA VAL A 59 16.94 -3.01 -2.20
C VAL A 59 16.17 -3.10 -3.52
N VAL A 60 16.71 -2.49 -4.58
CA VAL A 60 16.15 -2.61 -5.92
C VAL A 60 16.77 -3.84 -6.57
N ALA A 61 15.97 -4.90 -6.74
CA ALA A 61 16.38 -6.11 -7.44
C ALA A 61 16.19 -5.99 -8.96
N PRO A 62 16.98 -6.70 -9.77
CA PRO A 62 16.67 -6.92 -11.19
C PRO A 62 15.29 -7.52 -11.36
N ARG A 63 14.63 -7.14 -12.46
CA ARG A 63 13.21 -7.47 -12.67
C ARG A 63 12.97 -8.95 -12.92
N ASP A 64 13.89 -9.61 -13.63
CA ASP A 64 13.89 -11.04 -13.87
C ASP A 64 14.02 -11.84 -12.56
N GLU A 65 14.73 -11.31 -11.57
CA GLU A 65 15.04 -12.00 -10.31
C GLU A 65 13.99 -11.80 -9.19
N ALA A 66 13.29 -10.67 -9.16
CA ALA A 66 12.52 -10.22 -7.98
C ALA A 66 11.37 -11.16 -7.53
N ASN A 67 10.83 -11.98 -8.43
CA ASN A 67 9.61 -12.76 -8.22
C ASN A 67 9.74 -14.25 -8.62
N GLU A 68 10.96 -14.77 -8.80
CA GLU A 68 11.16 -16.16 -9.26
C GLU A 68 10.64 -17.23 -8.29
N PHE A 69 10.47 -16.88 -7.02
CA PHE A 69 9.94 -17.78 -5.99
C PHE A 69 8.42 -17.99 -6.08
N LEU A 70 7.71 -17.20 -6.89
CA LEU A 70 6.26 -17.30 -7.05
C LEU A 70 5.89 -18.38 -8.09
N PRO A 71 4.71 -19.03 -7.96
CA PRO A 71 4.16 -19.87 -9.02
C PRO A 71 4.05 -19.11 -10.36
N PRO A 72 4.23 -19.77 -11.52
CA PRO A 72 4.31 -19.09 -12.83
C PRO A 72 3.15 -18.13 -13.13
N ASP A 73 1.91 -18.54 -12.86
CA ASP A 73 0.73 -17.71 -13.13
C ASP A 73 0.69 -16.48 -12.21
N LEU A 74 1.07 -16.63 -10.93
CA LEU A 74 1.11 -15.50 -10.00
C LEU A 74 2.28 -14.57 -10.28
N LYS A 75 3.43 -15.11 -10.72
CA LYS A 75 4.58 -14.31 -11.15
C LYS A 75 4.19 -13.38 -12.29
N LEU A 76 3.49 -13.90 -13.29
CA LEU A 76 3.04 -13.11 -14.44
C LEU A 76 2.17 -11.93 -14.00
N GLU A 77 1.12 -12.18 -13.23
CA GLU A 77 0.19 -11.15 -12.74
C GLU A 77 0.90 -10.07 -11.90
N VAL A 78 1.82 -10.48 -11.01
CA VAL A 78 2.58 -9.54 -10.16
C VAL A 78 3.56 -8.71 -11.00
N ASP A 79 4.27 -9.32 -11.94
CA ASP A 79 5.24 -8.63 -12.80
C ASP A 79 4.56 -7.64 -13.76
N GLU A 80 3.38 -7.98 -14.28
CA GLU A 80 2.56 -7.08 -15.10
C GLU A 80 1.93 -5.96 -14.28
N GLY A 81 1.48 -6.25 -13.05
CA GLY A 81 0.98 -5.22 -12.13
C GLY A 81 2.04 -4.16 -11.81
N PHE A 82 3.29 -4.58 -11.54
CA PHE A 82 4.39 -3.63 -11.32
C PHE A 82 4.71 -2.79 -12.57
N LEU A 83 4.62 -3.36 -13.77
CA LEU A 83 4.75 -2.59 -15.00
C LEU A 83 3.65 -1.54 -15.13
N TYR A 84 2.42 -1.94 -14.86
CA TYR A 84 1.29 -1.02 -14.90
C TYR A 84 1.50 0.15 -13.94
N PHE A 85 1.96 -0.12 -12.70
CA PHE A 85 2.23 0.95 -11.73
C PHE A 85 3.37 1.88 -12.17
N GLU A 86 4.40 1.37 -12.86
CA GLU A 86 5.48 2.20 -13.39
C GLU A 86 5.01 3.09 -14.55
N GLU A 87 4.18 2.56 -15.45
CA GLU A 87 3.74 3.29 -16.64
C GLU A 87 2.58 4.25 -16.33
N PHE A 88 1.58 3.76 -15.60
CA PHE A 88 0.30 4.43 -15.38
C PHE A 88 0.09 4.85 -13.92
N GLY A 89 0.98 4.52 -12.98
CA GLY A 89 0.71 4.74 -11.56
C GLY A 89 -0.36 3.79 -11.01
N TYR A 90 -0.48 3.71 -9.68
CA TYR A 90 -1.40 2.75 -9.05
C TYR A 90 -2.87 3.02 -9.42
N GLU A 91 -3.25 4.30 -9.53
CA GLU A 91 -4.62 4.74 -9.81
C GLU A 91 -4.85 5.23 -11.25
N GLY A 92 -3.96 4.88 -12.19
CA GLY A 92 -4.10 5.32 -13.58
C GLY A 92 -3.71 6.78 -13.83
N ARG A 93 -2.81 7.33 -12.98
CA ARG A 93 -2.17 8.65 -13.11
C ARG A 93 -3.17 9.79 -12.97
N ASP A 94 -3.67 9.97 -11.74
CA ASP A 94 -4.68 10.96 -11.40
C ASP A 94 -5.98 10.77 -12.22
N ASP A 95 -6.43 9.51 -12.40
CA ASP A 95 -7.72 9.23 -13.06
C ASP A 95 -8.84 10.01 -12.33
N PRO A 96 -9.55 10.91 -13.02
CA PRO A 96 -10.53 11.79 -12.39
C PRO A 96 -11.77 11.05 -11.89
N THR A 97 -11.94 9.78 -12.26
CA THR A 97 -13.03 8.92 -11.77
C THR A 97 -12.71 8.30 -10.41
N VAL A 98 -11.44 8.33 -9.98
CA VAL A 98 -10.99 7.80 -8.69
C VAL A 98 -11.16 8.86 -7.61
N VAL A 99 -11.77 8.47 -6.50
CA VAL A 99 -11.99 9.32 -5.32
C VAL A 99 -10.99 8.93 -4.25
N HIS A 100 -10.17 9.88 -3.80
CA HIS A 100 -9.26 9.70 -2.68
C HIS A 100 -9.98 9.86 -1.33
N PRO A 101 -9.44 9.28 -0.24
CA PRO A 101 -10.00 9.38 1.12
C PRO A 101 -10.38 10.80 1.54
N ARG A 102 -9.52 11.78 1.26
CA ARG A 102 -9.71 13.20 1.59
C ARG A 102 -10.87 13.89 0.85
N GLN A 103 -11.40 13.26 -0.19
CA GLN A 103 -12.52 13.77 -0.98
C GLN A 103 -13.87 13.20 -0.51
N LEU A 104 -13.87 12.24 0.42
CA LEU A 104 -15.09 11.71 1.02
C LEU A 104 -15.80 12.77 1.87
N LYS A 105 -17.14 12.68 1.96
CA LYS A 105 -17.98 13.52 2.83
C LYS A 105 -17.56 13.37 4.30
N THR A 106 -17.21 12.14 4.70
CA THR A 106 -16.72 11.80 6.05
C THR A 106 -15.49 10.88 5.96
N PRO A 107 -14.28 11.42 5.75
CA PRO A 107 -13.06 10.62 5.71
C PRO A 107 -12.85 9.93 7.06
N PRO A 108 -12.46 8.63 7.09
CA PRO A 108 -12.14 7.98 8.35
C PRO A 108 -10.87 8.57 8.96
N GLU A 109 -10.86 8.70 10.29
CA GLU A 109 -9.64 8.98 11.05
C GLU A 109 -8.90 7.65 11.27
N LEU A 110 -7.66 7.58 10.78
CA LEU A 110 -6.82 6.38 10.83
C LEU A 110 -5.52 6.69 11.56
N ASP A 111 -4.90 5.64 12.12
CA ASP A 111 -3.52 5.69 12.61
C ASP A 111 -2.53 5.88 11.44
N THR A 112 -1.26 6.16 11.73
CA THR A 112 -0.17 6.14 10.73
C THR A 112 0.32 4.71 10.46
N MET A 113 1.07 4.50 9.38
CA MET A 113 1.79 3.26 9.09
C MET A 113 2.75 2.90 10.23
N GLU A 114 3.49 3.88 10.75
CA GLU A 114 4.41 3.65 11.86
C GLU A 114 3.65 3.18 13.12
N GLN A 115 2.51 3.79 13.44
CA GLN A 115 1.68 3.37 14.55
C GLN A 115 1.12 1.96 14.34
N TYR A 116 0.74 1.58 13.12
CA TYR A 116 0.39 0.20 12.80
C TYR A 116 1.54 -0.76 13.09
N PHE A 117 2.72 -0.49 12.54
CA PHE A 117 3.88 -1.36 12.73
C PHE A 117 4.29 -1.49 14.20
N ARG A 118 4.06 -0.48 15.05
CA ARG A 118 4.31 -0.60 16.50
C ARG A 118 3.36 -1.59 17.19
N LYS A 119 2.16 -1.81 16.65
CA LYS A 119 1.15 -2.74 17.18
C LYS A 119 1.39 -4.18 16.71
N VAL A 120 2.00 -4.36 15.55
CA VAL A 120 2.24 -5.69 14.96
C VAL A 120 3.37 -6.41 15.68
N ASP A 121 3.07 -7.62 16.17
CA ASP A 121 4.09 -8.52 16.69
C ASP A 121 4.84 -9.23 15.56
N PHE A 122 5.99 -8.67 15.20
CA PHE A 122 6.88 -9.23 14.18
C PHE A 122 7.72 -10.42 14.67
N SER A 123 7.64 -10.81 15.94
CA SER A 123 8.42 -11.94 16.45
C SER A 123 8.14 -13.21 15.64
N ARG A 124 6.90 -13.44 15.19
CA ARG A 124 6.54 -14.59 14.35
C ARG A 124 7.20 -14.65 12.98
N ILE A 125 7.71 -13.52 12.48
CA ILE A 125 8.33 -13.40 11.17
C ILE A 125 9.86 -13.47 11.30
N PHE A 126 10.42 -12.85 12.35
CA PHE A 126 11.87 -12.75 12.54
C PHE A 126 12.45 -13.72 13.57
N SER A 127 11.62 -14.49 14.30
CA SER A 127 12.13 -15.54 15.17
C SER A 127 12.66 -16.70 14.32
N SER A 128 13.98 -16.89 14.43
CA SER A 128 14.71 -18.05 13.91
C SER A 128 14.78 -19.15 14.98
#